data_AF-A0A7G2F7K2-F1
#
_entry.id   AF-A0A7G2F7K2-F1
#
_cell.length_a   1.000
_cell.length_b   1.000
_cell.length_c   1.000
_cell.angle_alpha   90.00
_cell.angle_beta   90.00
_cell.angle_gamma   90.00
#
_symmetry.space_group_name_H-M   'P 1'
#
loop_
_entity.id
_entity.type
_entity.pdbx_description
1 polymer ?
#
loop_
_entity_poly.entity_id
_entity_poly.type
_entity_poly.pdbx_seq_one_letter_code
_entity_poly.pdbx_strand_id
1 'polypeptide(L)'
;MDRRIYGGSAVIHLFLFFSVLIFSAASALSKNQSPSSGSSQINSNSVLVALLDSRYTELAELVEKALLLQTLEDAVGRHNITIFAPRNEALERDLDPEFKRFLLEPGNLKSLQTLLMFHIIPNRVGSNQWPSEESGRVKHHTLGNDQVHLSNGQGKKMVDLAEIIRPDDLTRPDGLIHGIERLLIPRSVQEDFNRRRSLQSISAVLPEGAPEVDPRTNRLKKPAAPVPAGSPPALPIQSAMAPGPSLAPAPAPGPGGKQHHFDGEAQVKDFIHTLLHYGGYNEMADILVNLTSLATEMGRLVSEGYVLTVLAPNDEAMAKLTTDQLSEPGAPEQIVYYHIIPEYQTEESMYNSVRRFGKVKFDTLRFPHKVAAKEADGSVKFGDGEKSAYLFDPDIYTDGRISVQGIDGVLFPQEEEVVESVKKPVKKIVQPRRGKLLEVACSMLGAFGKDTYLSKCR
;
A
#
# COMPACT_ATOMS: atom_id res chain seq x y z
N MET A 1 -73.27 69.80 -6.26
CA MET A 1 -74.48 69.65 -7.09
C MET A 1 -74.17 68.63 -8.16
N ASP A 2 -74.86 67.49 -8.12
CA ASP A 2 -75.30 66.64 -9.25
C ASP A 2 -74.31 66.28 -10.38
N ARG A 3 -74.18 65.07 -10.92
CA ARG A 3 -74.96 63.81 -10.90
C ARG A 3 -74.10 62.77 -11.70
N ARG A 4 -74.13 61.50 -11.26
CA ARG A 4 -74.30 60.21 -12.03
C ARG A 4 -73.48 59.95 -13.33
N ILE A 5 -73.04 58.75 -13.73
CA ILE A 5 -72.82 57.36 -13.26
C ILE A 5 -72.52 56.52 -14.55
N TYR A 6 -71.69 55.45 -14.45
CA TYR A 6 -71.42 54.33 -15.41
C TYR A 6 -70.77 54.65 -16.78
N GLY A 7 -69.81 53.90 -17.33
CA GLY A 7 -69.16 52.63 -16.99
C GLY A 7 -68.38 52.11 -18.21
N GLY A 8 -67.40 51.21 -18.02
CA GLY A 8 -66.94 50.30 -19.08
C GLY A 8 -65.44 50.30 -19.44
N SER A 9 -64.76 49.24 -18.99
CA SER A 9 -63.72 48.48 -19.70
C SER A 9 -62.28 49.03 -19.83
N ALA A 10 -61.48 48.63 -18.84
CA ALA A 10 -60.21 47.91 -18.98
C ALA A 10 -59.26 48.29 -20.14
N VAL A 11 -58.29 49.15 -19.79
CA VAL A 11 -56.84 49.06 -20.08
C VAL A 11 -56.45 48.15 -21.25
N ILE A 12 -56.38 48.77 -22.42
CA ILE A 12 -55.64 48.31 -23.59
C ILE A 12 -54.22 48.91 -23.46
N HIS A 13 -53.20 48.11 -23.79
CA HIS A 13 -51.77 48.44 -23.91
C HIS A 13 -50.87 48.30 -22.66
N LEU A 14 -50.65 47.06 -22.24
CA LEU A 14 -49.30 46.56 -21.92
C LEU A 14 -49.35 45.03 -21.98
N PHE A 15 -48.32 44.35 -22.49
CA PHE A 15 -48.24 42.90 -22.81
C PHE A 15 -48.65 42.48 -24.23
N LEU A 16 -47.90 42.96 -25.22
CA LEU A 16 -47.67 42.24 -26.48
C LEU A 16 -46.17 41.98 -26.58
N PHE A 17 -45.65 40.96 -25.89
CA PHE A 17 -44.34 40.35 -26.19
C PHE A 17 -44.08 39.06 -25.38
N PHE A 18 -45.04 38.14 -25.23
CA PHE A 18 -44.71 36.76 -24.82
C PHE A 18 -45.87 35.79 -25.04
N SER A 19 -46.17 35.39 -26.29
CA SER A 19 -47.03 34.23 -26.54
C SER A 19 -47.02 33.77 -28.00
N VAL A 20 -46.02 32.99 -28.40
CA VAL A 20 -46.24 31.93 -29.41
C VAL A 20 -45.34 30.74 -29.05
N LEU A 21 -45.94 29.54 -29.11
CA LEU A 21 -45.35 28.19 -29.18
C LEU A 21 -45.41 27.34 -27.91
N ILE A 22 -46.59 26.80 -27.63
CA ILE A 22 -46.77 25.43 -27.09
C ILE A 22 -47.92 24.75 -27.87
N PHE A 23 -47.78 23.43 -28.05
CA PHE A 23 -48.69 22.41 -28.64
C PHE A 23 -48.45 22.12 -30.15
N SER A 24 -48.27 20.87 -30.62
CA SER A 24 -48.57 19.56 -30.03
C SER A 24 -47.77 18.43 -30.72
N ALA A 25 -47.91 17.23 -30.16
CA ALA A 25 -47.10 16.02 -30.32
C ALA A 25 -47.29 15.18 -31.61
N ALA A 26 -46.32 14.28 -31.78
CA ALA A 26 -46.37 12.90 -32.32
C ALA A 26 -45.96 12.61 -33.79
N SER A 27 -44.79 11.94 -33.87
CA SER A 27 -44.44 10.78 -34.70
C SER A 27 -44.26 10.91 -36.23
N ALA A 28 -42.99 10.94 -36.68
CA ALA A 28 -42.46 10.09 -37.77
C ALA A 28 -40.93 10.30 -37.99
N LEU A 29 -40.14 9.36 -37.47
CA LEU A 29 -38.94 8.73 -38.06
C LEU A 29 -38.00 9.55 -38.99
N SER A 30 -36.81 9.96 -38.51
CA SER A 30 -35.53 9.69 -39.22
C SER A 30 -34.27 10.03 -38.38
N LYS A 31 -33.50 8.99 -38.07
CA LYS A 31 -32.05 8.93 -37.80
C LYS A 31 -31.46 9.83 -36.70
N ASN A 32 -31.74 9.48 -35.44
CA ASN A 32 -30.85 9.77 -34.32
C ASN A 32 -29.76 8.69 -34.27
N GLN A 33 -28.50 9.05 -34.51
CA GLN A 33 -27.36 8.18 -34.21
C GLN A 33 -27.14 8.19 -32.69
N SER A 34 -27.55 7.10 -32.06
CA SER A 34 -27.11 6.71 -30.73
C SER A 34 -25.58 6.57 -30.69
N PRO A 35 -24.91 6.92 -29.59
CA PRO A 35 -23.58 6.37 -29.32
C PRO A 35 -23.82 4.90 -29.00
N SER A 36 -23.66 4.06 -30.02
CA SER A 36 -23.64 2.62 -29.84
C SER A 36 -22.55 2.28 -28.83
N SER A 37 -22.92 1.58 -27.77
CA SER A 37 -22.07 0.64 -27.07
C SER A 37 -21.53 -0.36 -28.10
N GLY A 38 -20.45 0.03 -28.79
CA GLY A 38 -19.68 -0.86 -29.62
C GLY A 38 -18.86 -1.72 -28.69
N SER A 39 -19.22 -2.99 -28.59
CA SER A 39 -18.24 -4.04 -28.33
C SER A 39 -17.00 -3.72 -29.16
N SER A 40 -15.84 -3.59 -28.53
CA SER A 40 -14.53 -3.48 -29.17
C SER A 40 -14.31 -4.72 -30.06
N GLN A 41 -14.86 -4.67 -31.27
CA GLN A 41 -14.65 -5.69 -32.26
C GLN A 41 -13.32 -5.36 -32.91
N ILE A 42 -12.25 -5.94 -32.37
CA ILE A 42 -10.91 -5.88 -32.94
C ILE A 42 -11.01 -6.39 -34.38
N ASN A 43 -10.88 -5.47 -35.35
CA ASN A 43 -10.85 -5.82 -36.75
C ASN A 43 -9.57 -6.64 -37.00
N SER A 44 -9.66 -7.78 -37.69
CA SER A 44 -8.49 -8.61 -38.02
C SER A 44 -7.42 -7.84 -38.81
N ASN A 45 -7.78 -6.70 -39.40
CA ASN A 45 -6.87 -5.78 -40.07
C ASN A 45 -6.31 -4.67 -39.16
N SER A 46 -6.41 -4.79 -37.84
CA SER A 46 -5.87 -3.79 -36.92
C SER A 46 -4.35 -3.85 -36.77
N VAL A 47 -3.72 -2.69 -36.57
CA VAL A 47 -2.30 -2.53 -36.26
C VAL A 47 -1.93 -3.19 -34.93
N LEU A 48 -2.84 -3.25 -33.96
CA LEU A 48 -2.59 -3.90 -32.66
C LEU A 48 -2.52 -5.42 -32.81
N VAL A 49 -3.44 -6.02 -33.57
CA VAL A 49 -3.37 -7.45 -33.94
C VAL A 49 -2.08 -7.72 -34.71
N ALA A 50 -1.74 -6.84 -35.66
CA ALA A 50 -0.49 -6.96 -36.40
C ALA A 50 0.75 -6.88 -35.49
N LEU A 51 0.73 -6.11 -34.40
CA LEU A 51 1.80 -6.05 -33.42
C LEU A 51 1.91 -7.36 -32.62
N LEU A 52 0.79 -7.89 -32.12
CA LEU A 52 0.76 -9.14 -31.34
C LEU A 52 1.23 -10.35 -32.15
N ASP A 53 0.89 -10.41 -33.44
CA ASP A 53 1.31 -11.49 -34.35
C ASP A 53 2.72 -11.27 -34.95
N SER A 54 3.38 -10.16 -34.63
CA SER A 54 4.65 -9.78 -35.25
C SER A 54 5.88 -10.38 -34.59
N ARG A 55 7.05 -10.03 -35.15
CA ARG A 55 8.37 -10.30 -34.58
C ARG A 55 8.70 -9.49 -33.31
N TYR A 56 7.86 -8.54 -32.91
CA TYR A 56 8.07 -7.67 -31.73
C TYR A 56 7.42 -8.27 -30.48
N THR A 57 7.68 -9.55 -30.24
CA THR A 57 7.03 -10.35 -29.17
C THR A 57 7.29 -9.77 -27.79
N GLU A 58 8.50 -9.28 -27.52
CA GLU A 58 8.85 -8.69 -26.23
C GLU A 58 8.05 -7.41 -25.93
N LEU A 59 7.80 -6.58 -26.95
CA LEU A 59 6.96 -5.39 -26.80
C LEU A 59 5.49 -5.78 -26.59
N ALA A 60 5.00 -6.77 -27.33
CA ALA A 60 3.65 -7.29 -27.18
C ALA A 60 3.40 -7.79 -25.74
N GLU A 61 4.33 -8.56 -25.19
CA GLU A 61 4.27 -9.01 -23.79
C GLU A 61 4.24 -7.84 -22.79
N LEU A 62 5.04 -6.79 -23.01
CA LEU A 62 5.00 -5.62 -22.14
C LEU A 62 3.66 -4.89 -22.20
N VAL A 63 3.05 -4.79 -23.39
CA VAL A 63 1.73 -4.16 -23.56
C VAL A 63 0.64 -4.94 -22.81
N GLU A 64 0.69 -6.27 -22.86
CA GLU A 64 -0.21 -7.13 -22.07
C GLU A 64 -0.01 -6.95 -20.56
N LYS A 65 1.25 -7.00 -20.10
CA LYS A 65 1.60 -6.81 -18.67
C LYS A 65 1.25 -5.41 -18.16
N ALA A 66 1.28 -4.40 -19.02
CA ALA A 66 0.93 -3.03 -18.66
C ALA A 66 -0.58 -2.75 -18.68
N LEU A 67 -1.43 -3.73 -19.03
CA LEU A 67 -2.88 -3.60 -19.14
C LEU A 67 -3.29 -2.45 -20.09
N LEU A 68 -2.50 -2.19 -21.14
CA LEU A 68 -2.71 -1.06 -22.05
C LEU A 68 -3.59 -1.37 -23.27
N LEU A 69 -3.96 -2.64 -23.48
CA LEU A 69 -4.70 -3.06 -24.68
C LEU A 69 -5.97 -2.24 -24.90
N GLN A 70 -6.80 -2.07 -23.87
CA GLN A 70 -8.03 -1.28 -23.97
C GLN A 70 -7.77 0.19 -24.33
N THR A 71 -6.76 0.81 -23.72
CA THR A 71 -6.40 2.21 -24.01
C THR A 71 -5.89 2.38 -25.43
N LEU A 72 -5.13 1.41 -25.94
CA LEU A 72 -4.64 1.43 -27.33
C LEU A 72 -5.78 1.19 -28.33
N GLU A 73 -6.71 0.30 -28.04
CA GLU A 73 -7.92 0.10 -28.87
C GLU A 73 -8.72 1.40 -29.00
N ASP A 74 -8.94 2.10 -27.89
CA ASP A 74 -9.62 3.39 -27.89
C ASP A 74 -8.85 4.48 -28.66
N ALA A 75 -7.51 4.42 -28.65
CA ALA A 75 -6.67 5.35 -29.39
C ALA A 75 -6.75 5.09 -30.90
N VAL A 76 -6.65 3.82 -31.31
CA VAL A 76 -6.79 3.37 -32.70
C VAL A 76 -8.17 3.67 -33.26
N GLY A 77 -9.22 3.57 -32.45
CA GLY A 77 -10.59 3.91 -32.85
C GLY A 77 -10.79 5.41 -33.12
N ARG A 78 -9.96 6.28 -32.54
CA ARG A 78 -10.07 7.75 -32.68
C ARG A 78 -9.11 8.34 -33.71
N HIS A 79 -7.91 7.79 -33.80
CA HIS A 79 -6.83 8.34 -34.61
C HIS A 79 -6.01 7.22 -35.26
N ASN A 80 -5.43 7.51 -36.42
CA ASN A 80 -4.42 6.61 -36.99
C ASN A 80 -3.12 6.78 -36.21
N ILE A 81 -2.59 5.68 -35.66
CA ILE A 81 -1.42 5.73 -34.77
C ILE A 81 -0.13 5.29 -35.47
N THR A 82 1.00 5.74 -34.93
CA THR A 82 2.34 5.26 -35.30
C THR A 82 3.01 4.66 -34.08
N ILE A 83 3.42 3.39 -34.16
CA ILE A 83 4.08 2.66 -33.07
C ILE A 83 5.56 2.49 -33.42
N PHE A 84 6.44 2.89 -32.50
CA PHE A 84 7.87 2.61 -32.59
C PHE A 84 8.19 1.35 -31.80
N ALA A 85 8.41 0.24 -32.50
CA ALA A 85 8.64 -1.06 -31.88
C ALA A 85 10.14 -1.36 -31.78
N PRO A 86 10.72 -1.44 -30.57
CA PRO A 86 12.11 -1.85 -30.40
C PRO A 86 12.27 -3.33 -30.79
N ARG A 87 13.45 -3.68 -31.32
CA ARG A 87 13.79 -5.10 -31.54
C ARG A 87 13.87 -5.85 -30.21
N ASN A 88 13.53 -7.13 -30.21
CA ASN A 88 13.57 -7.98 -29.01
C ASN A 88 14.94 -7.96 -28.33
N GLU A 89 16.04 -7.96 -29.11
CA GLU A 89 17.38 -7.92 -28.54
C GLU A 89 17.65 -6.66 -27.70
N ALA A 90 17.02 -5.53 -28.06
CA ALA A 90 17.17 -4.29 -27.32
C ALA A 90 16.51 -4.34 -25.93
N LEU A 91 15.47 -5.15 -25.76
CA LEU A 91 14.75 -5.30 -24.50
C LEU A 91 15.34 -6.41 -23.61
N GLU A 92 15.98 -7.40 -24.22
CA GLU A 92 16.62 -8.52 -23.54
C GLU A 92 18.06 -8.21 -23.12
N ARG A 93 18.85 -7.60 -24.02
CA ARG A 93 20.31 -7.51 -23.88
C ARG A 93 20.81 -6.10 -23.63
N ASP A 94 20.21 -5.12 -24.29
CA ASP A 94 20.71 -3.74 -24.26
C ASP A 94 20.15 -2.93 -23.07
N LEU A 95 19.09 -3.44 -22.43
CA LEU A 95 18.46 -2.81 -21.27
C LEU A 95 19.18 -3.21 -19.97
N ASP A 96 19.43 -2.24 -19.08
CA ASP A 96 19.99 -2.50 -17.76
C ASP A 96 19.10 -3.50 -16.99
N PRO A 97 19.65 -4.63 -16.49
CA PRO A 97 18.88 -5.61 -15.72
C PRO A 97 18.15 -5.01 -14.51
N GLU A 98 18.75 -4.01 -13.84
CA GLU A 98 18.12 -3.35 -12.69
C GLU A 98 16.92 -2.49 -13.15
N PHE A 99 17.06 -1.79 -14.28
CA PHE A 99 15.98 -1.01 -14.88
C PHE A 99 14.84 -1.91 -15.38
N LYS A 100 15.19 -3.05 -16.01
CA LYS A 100 14.21 -4.05 -16.44
C LYS A 100 13.41 -4.59 -15.26
N ARG A 101 14.08 -4.93 -14.15
CA ARG A 101 13.40 -5.38 -12.92
C ARG A 101 12.48 -4.29 -12.37
N PHE A 102 12.95 -3.05 -12.31
CA PHE A 102 12.14 -1.91 -11.87
C PHE A 102 10.87 -1.75 -12.70
N LEU A 103 10.94 -1.86 -14.03
CA LEU A 103 9.76 -1.74 -14.90
C LEU A 103 8.75 -2.88 -14.73
N LEU A 104 9.22 -4.09 -14.43
CA LEU A 104 8.38 -5.29 -14.29
C LEU A 104 7.82 -5.48 -12.87
N GLU A 105 8.25 -4.67 -11.90
CA GLU A 105 7.68 -4.69 -10.56
C GLU A 105 6.23 -4.18 -10.57
N PRO A 106 5.28 -4.88 -9.92
CA PRO A 106 3.87 -4.51 -9.93
C PRO A 106 3.62 -3.10 -9.37
N GLY A 107 4.44 -2.65 -8.42
CA GLY A 107 4.37 -1.30 -7.85
C GLY A 107 4.77 -0.17 -8.80
N ASN A 108 5.34 -0.47 -9.98
CA ASN A 108 5.80 0.54 -10.95
C ASN A 108 5.04 0.47 -12.30
N LEU A 109 3.86 -0.14 -12.30
CA LEU A 109 3.03 -0.32 -13.51
C LEU A 109 2.77 1.02 -14.24
N LYS A 110 2.59 2.13 -13.52
CA LYS A 110 2.42 3.46 -14.12
C LYS A 110 3.64 3.90 -14.94
N SER A 111 4.86 3.59 -14.48
CA SER A 111 6.09 3.92 -15.18
C SER A 111 6.24 3.05 -16.44
N LEU A 112 5.83 1.78 -16.39
CA LEU A 112 5.76 0.91 -17.57
C LEU A 112 4.73 1.42 -18.60
N GLN A 113 3.53 1.81 -18.15
CA GLN A 113 2.50 2.37 -19.02
C GLN A 113 2.99 3.66 -19.70
N THR A 114 3.58 4.57 -18.94
CA THR A 114 4.14 5.83 -19.46
C THR A 114 5.21 5.55 -20.51
N LEU A 115 6.11 4.59 -20.26
CA LEU A 115 7.14 4.19 -21.20
C LEU A 115 6.56 3.64 -22.51
N LEU A 116 5.55 2.76 -22.44
CA LEU A 116 4.93 2.19 -23.64
C LEU A 116 4.14 3.24 -24.43
N MET A 117 3.42 4.12 -23.75
CA MET A 117 2.69 5.22 -24.40
C MET A 117 3.62 6.23 -25.08
N PHE A 118 4.86 6.37 -24.61
CA PHE A 118 5.88 7.20 -25.24
C PHE A 118 6.36 6.65 -26.60
N HIS A 119 6.19 5.35 -26.85
CA HIS A 119 6.52 4.75 -28.14
C HIS A 119 5.43 4.96 -29.20
N ILE A 120 4.34 5.65 -28.86
CA ILE A 120 3.17 5.75 -29.72
C ILE A 120 2.81 7.22 -29.97
N ILE A 121 2.73 7.59 -31.24
CA ILE A 121 2.25 8.91 -31.67
C ILE A 121 0.79 8.75 -32.13
N PRO A 122 -0.16 9.59 -31.67
CA PRO A 122 -1.55 9.61 -32.10
C PRO A 122 -1.73 10.26 -33.49
N ASN A 123 -0.76 10.07 -34.39
CA ASN A 123 -0.77 10.54 -35.76
C ASN A 123 -0.06 9.52 -36.63
N ARG A 124 -0.50 9.37 -37.88
CA ARG A 124 0.17 8.54 -38.87
C ARG A 124 1.36 9.29 -39.45
N VAL A 125 2.57 8.81 -39.19
CA VAL A 125 3.82 9.37 -39.71
C VAL A 125 4.52 8.27 -40.50
N GLY A 126 4.36 8.30 -41.82
CA GLY A 126 5.01 7.33 -42.69
C GLY A 126 6.47 7.66 -42.96
N SER A 127 7.22 6.70 -43.48
CA SER A 127 8.63 6.91 -43.84
C SER A 127 8.86 8.01 -44.87
N ASN A 128 7.87 8.31 -45.70
CA ASN A 128 7.89 9.40 -46.68
C ASN A 128 7.63 10.80 -46.08
N GLN A 129 7.07 10.86 -44.87
CA GLN A 129 6.77 12.10 -44.13
C GLN A 129 7.87 12.46 -43.14
N TRP A 130 9.01 11.75 -43.18
CA TRP A 130 10.13 12.01 -42.31
C TRP A 130 10.77 13.37 -42.61
N PRO A 131 11.18 14.15 -41.59
CA PRO A 131 11.85 15.42 -41.82
C PRO A 131 13.15 15.22 -42.63
N SER A 132 13.36 16.11 -43.59
CA SER A 132 14.63 16.22 -44.33
C SER A 132 15.75 16.66 -43.40
N GLU A 133 17.01 16.36 -43.73
CA GLU A 133 18.17 16.78 -42.91
C GLU A 133 18.21 18.30 -42.70
N GLU A 134 17.77 19.08 -43.70
CA GLU A 134 17.70 20.54 -43.66
C GLU A 134 16.61 21.06 -42.71
N SER A 135 15.56 20.30 -42.46
CA SER A 135 14.42 20.69 -41.61
C SER A 135 14.70 20.51 -40.12
N GLY A 136 15.82 19.87 -39.75
CA GLY A 136 16.22 19.67 -38.36
C GLY A 136 15.30 18.69 -37.60
N ARG A 137 15.14 18.92 -36.28
CA ARG A 137 14.35 18.05 -35.39
C ARG A 137 12.90 18.53 -35.33
N VAL A 138 11.94 17.68 -35.70
CA VAL A 138 10.50 17.95 -35.61
C VAL A 138 9.93 17.28 -34.36
N LYS A 139 9.10 18.00 -33.61
CA LYS A 139 8.48 17.52 -32.37
C LYS A 139 7.12 16.90 -32.65
N HIS A 140 6.87 15.74 -32.06
CA HIS A 140 5.57 15.06 -32.08
C HIS A 140 5.12 14.76 -30.66
N HIS A 141 3.83 14.95 -30.39
CA HIS A 141 3.22 14.51 -29.14
C HIS A 141 3.02 12.99 -29.16
N THR A 142 3.33 12.35 -28.04
CA THR A 142 3.07 10.92 -27.82
C THR A 142 1.74 10.73 -27.08
N LEU A 143 1.23 9.50 -27.01
CA LEU A 143 0.04 9.19 -26.19
C LEU A 143 0.28 9.47 -24.70
N GLY A 144 1.54 9.38 -24.24
CA GLY A 144 1.93 9.63 -22.85
C GLY A 144 2.04 11.10 -22.46
N ASN A 145 1.48 12.04 -23.25
CA ASN A 145 1.62 13.49 -23.09
C ASN A 145 3.06 14.06 -23.16
N ASP A 146 4.05 13.21 -23.36
CA ASP A 146 5.45 13.59 -23.61
C ASP A 146 5.71 13.85 -25.11
N GLN A 147 6.86 14.46 -25.42
CA GLN A 147 7.25 14.81 -26.79
C GLN A 147 8.42 13.96 -27.29
N VAL A 148 8.28 13.42 -28.50
CA VAL A 148 9.34 12.71 -29.22
C VAL A 148 9.85 13.55 -30.39
N HIS A 149 11.14 13.47 -30.67
CA HIS A 149 11.79 14.23 -31.73
C HIS A 149 12.08 13.32 -32.93
N LEU A 150 11.54 13.65 -34.10
CA LEU A 150 11.89 12.96 -35.34
C LEU A 150 12.96 13.77 -36.06
N SER A 151 14.01 13.11 -36.53
CA SER A 151 15.09 13.76 -37.26
C SER A 151 15.74 12.82 -38.26
N ASN A 152 16.46 13.38 -39.22
CA ASN A 152 17.32 12.63 -40.12
C ASN A 152 18.77 13.02 -39.81
N GLY A 153 19.58 12.05 -39.42
CA GLY A 153 20.98 12.24 -39.05
C GLY A 153 21.87 11.30 -39.84
N GLN A 154 22.83 11.85 -40.59
CA GLN A 154 23.78 11.08 -41.40
C GLN A 154 23.08 10.12 -42.39
N GLY A 155 21.98 10.57 -43.01
CA GLY A 155 21.17 9.79 -43.93
C GLY A 155 20.29 8.71 -43.28
N LYS A 156 20.26 8.63 -41.94
CA LYS A 156 19.47 7.66 -41.18
C LYS A 156 18.33 8.35 -40.43
N LYS A 157 17.16 7.71 -40.46
CA LYS A 157 15.96 8.19 -39.76
C LYS A 157 16.07 7.88 -38.27
N MET A 158 15.95 8.89 -37.45
CA MET A 158 16.16 8.83 -35.99
C MET A 158 14.91 9.28 -35.25
N VAL A 159 14.53 8.51 -34.23
CA VAL A 159 13.50 8.83 -33.24
C VAL A 159 14.21 9.13 -31.93
N ASP A 160 14.31 10.41 -31.60
CA ASP A 160 15.14 10.95 -30.54
C ASP A 160 16.59 10.43 -30.63
N LEU A 161 16.97 9.48 -29.77
CA LEU A 161 18.29 8.84 -29.81
C LEU A 161 18.31 7.52 -30.58
N ALA A 162 17.15 6.92 -30.89
CA ALA A 162 17.05 5.60 -31.51
C ALA A 162 17.04 5.67 -33.05
N GLU A 163 17.81 4.81 -33.72
CA GLU A 163 17.76 4.66 -35.17
C GLU A 163 16.56 3.79 -35.59
N ILE A 164 15.87 4.17 -36.68
CA ILE A 164 14.88 3.31 -37.32
C ILE A 164 15.60 2.32 -38.23
N ILE A 165 15.50 1.04 -37.88
CA ILE A 165 16.09 -0.07 -38.64
C ILE A 165 15.11 -0.53 -39.72
N ARG A 166 13.81 -0.56 -39.39
CA ARG A 166 12.76 -1.04 -40.30
C ARG A 166 11.70 0.04 -40.49
N PRO A 167 11.88 0.91 -41.49
CA PRO A 167 10.84 1.87 -41.88
C PRO A 167 9.60 1.12 -42.41
N ASP A 168 8.40 1.58 -42.03
CA ASP A 168 7.09 1.02 -42.43
C ASP A 168 6.97 -0.52 -42.37
N ASP A 169 7.58 -1.17 -41.37
CA ASP A 169 7.70 -2.65 -41.28
C ASP A 169 6.33 -3.34 -41.32
N LEU A 170 5.35 -2.77 -40.60
CA LEU A 170 3.96 -3.22 -40.65
C LEU A 170 3.05 -2.02 -40.89
N THR A 171 2.26 -2.11 -41.96
CA THR A 171 1.28 -1.07 -42.31
C THR A 171 -0.12 -1.66 -42.31
N ARG A 172 -1.04 -0.96 -41.66
CA ARG A 172 -2.47 -1.27 -41.58
C ARG A 172 -3.29 0.01 -41.82
N PRO A 173 -4.59 -0.09 -42.11
CA PRO A 173 -5.43 1.09 -42.36
C PRO A 173 -5.53 2.01 -41.14
N ASP A 174 -5.44 1.45 -39.94
CA ASP A 174 -5.61 2.10 -38.64
C ASP A 174 -4.28 2.54 -37.99
N GLY A 175 -3.14 2.11 -38.53
CA GLY A 175 -1.84 2.53 -38.03
C GLY A 175 -0.65 1.93 -38.77
N LEU A 176 0.55 2.30 -38.31
CA LEU A 176 1.80 1.75 -38.82
C LEU A 176 2.82 1.51 -37.71
N ILE A 177 3.76 0.61 -37.97
CA ILE A 177 4.81 0.22 -37.04
C ILE A 177 6.18 0.45 -37.69
N HIS A 178 7.05 1.16 -36.97
CA HIS A 178 8.46 1.33 -37.30
C HIS A 178 9.32 0.51 -36.35
N GLY A 179 10.20 -0.32 -36.89
CA GLY A 179 11.19 -1.05 -36.08
C GLY A 179 12.36 -0.13 -35.70
N ILE A 180 12.58 0.06 -34.41
CA ILE A 180 13.68 0.89 -33.87
C ILE A 180 14.79 0.05 -33.26
N GLU A 181 16.00 0.61 -33.22
CA GLU A 181 17.20 -0.04 -32.72
C GLU A 181 17.15 -0.32 -31.22
N ARG A 182 16.65 0.63 -30.44
CA ARG A 182 16.70 0.66 -28.97
C ARG A 182 15.39 1.18 -28.37
N LEU A 183 15.15 0.87 -27.10
CA LEU A 183 13.99 1.36 -26.35
C LEU A 183 14.05 2.89 -26.15
N LEU A 184 12.92 3.56 -26.31
CA LEU A 184 12.76 4.99 -25.97
C LEU A 184 12.42 5.13 -24.49
N ILE A 185 13.23 5.88 -23.75
CA ILE A 185 13.06 6.05 -22.31
C ILE A 185 12.67 7.51 -22.02
N PRO A 186 11.43 7.77 -21.54
CA PRO A 186 11.01 9.10 -21.09
C PRO A 186 11.85 9.57 -19.90
N ARG A 187 12.05 10.89 -19.78
CA ARG A 187 12.77 11.46 -18.64
C ARG A 187 12.06 11.18 -17.31
N SER A 188 10.73 11.23 -17.30
CA SER A 188 9.89 10.91 -16.14
C SER A 188 10.17 9.51 -15.58
N VAL A 189 10.21 8.51 -16.46
CA VAL A 189 10.49 7.11 -16.08
C VAL A 189 11.94 6.94 -15.63
N GLN A 190 12.89 7.64 -16.26
CA GLN A 190 14.29 7.63 -15.83
C GLN A 190 14.47 8.25 -14.43
N GLU A 191 13.74 9.33 -14.13
CA GLU A 191 13.72 9.98 -12.82
C GLU A 191 13.10 9.08 -11.74
N ASP A 192 12.02 8.37 -12.07
CA ASP A 192 11.39 7.39 -11.18
C ASP A 192 12.37 6.27 -10.79
N PHE A 193 13.10 5.73 -11.76
CA PHE A 193 14.14 4.73 -11.51
C PHE A 193 15.26 5.29 -10.62
N ASN A 194 15.75 6.49 -10.92
CA ASN A 194 16.82 7.13 -10.15
C ASN A 194 16.40 7.41 -8.70
N ARG A 195 15.13 7.80 -8.48
CA ARG A 195 14.56 8.03 -7.15
C ARG A 195 14.49 6.75 -6.32
N ARG A 196 14.08 5.63 -6.93
CA ARG A 196 14.09 4.33 -6.24
C ARG A 196 15.51 3.89 -5.87
N ARG A 197 16.47 4.04 -6.79
CA ARG A 197 17.88 3.70 -6.53
C ARG A 197 18.47 4.57 -5.42
N SER A 198 18.17 5.87 -5.41
CA SER A 198 18.65 6.75 -4.36
C SER A 198 18.08 6.38 -2.99
N LEU A 199 16.79 6.04 -2.91
CA LEU A 199 16.17 5.54 -1.67
C LEU A 199 16.82 4.25 -1.17
N GLN A 200 17.15 3.30 -2.05
CA GLN A 200 17.89 2.09 -1.68
C GLN A 200 19.32 2.40 -1.20
N SER A 201 20.01 3.36 -1.83
CA SER A 201 21.34 3.78 -1.38
C SER A 201 21.31 4.50 -0.03
N ILE A 202 20.21 5.21 0.28
CA ILE A 202 20.00 5.90 1.56
C ILE A 202 19.61 4.91 2.65
N SER A 203 18.78 3.91 2.35
CA SER A 203 18.38 2.87 3.32
C SER A 203 19.49 1.86 3.63
N ALA A 204 20.50 1.73 2.76
CA ALA A 204 21.67 0.89 2.98
C ALA A 204 22.70 1.50 3.95
N VAL A 205 22.55 2.77 4.34
CA VAL A 205 23.41 3.40 5.35
C VAL A 205 22.83 3.10 6.73
N LEU A 206 23.52 2.27 7.52
CA LEU A 206 23.17 2.10 8.93
C LEU A 206 23.13 3.49 9.60
N PRO A 207 22.05 3.86 10.32
CA PRO A 207 22.03 5.11 11.05
C PRO A 207 23.09 5.04 12.15
N GLU A 208 24.18 5.80 12.00
CA GLU A 208 25.13 6.01 13.07
C GLU A 208 24.49 6.91 14.14
N GLY A 209 24.76 6.61 15.42
CA GLY A 209 24.28 7.44 16.52
C GLY A 209 24.81 8.86 16.41
N ALA A 210 24.02 9.84 16.88
CA ALA A 210 24.42 11.24 16.88
C ALA A 210 25.80 11.40 17.54
N PRO A 211 26.73 12.16 16.94
CA PRO A 211 28.07 12.26 17.48
C PRO A 211 28.04 12.89 18.87
N GLU A 212 28.57 12.20 19.87
CA GLU A 212 28.63 12.70 21.24
C GLU A 212 29.55 13.91 21.31
N VAL A 213 29.01 15.06 21.70
CA VAL A 213 29.80 16.26 22.02
C VAL A 213 30.19 16.18 23.50
N ASP A 214 31.48 16.24 23.79
CA ASP A 214 31.96 16.34 25.17
C ASP A 214 31.57 17.72 25.75
N PRO A 215 30.68 17.78 26.77
CA PRO A 215 30.14 19.05 27.28
C PRO A 215 31.19 19.94 27.94
N ARG A 216 32.38 19.40 28.25
CA ARG A 216 33.46 20.16 28.88
C ARG A 216 34.40 20.82 27.87
N THR A 217 34.42 20.30 26.64
CA THR A 217 35.37 20.74 25.61
C THR A 217 34.69 21.17 24.30
N ASN A 218 33.37 20.98 24.17
CA ASN A 218 32.57 21.20 22.96
C ASN A 218 33.18 20.54 21.70
N ARG A 219 33.93 19.46 21.89
CA ARG A 219 34.53 18.68 20.81
C ARG A 219 33.77 17.38 20.63
N LEU A 220 33.67 16.93 19.38
CA LEU A 220 33.13 15.63 19.04
C LEU A 220 34.05 14.56 19.63
N LYS A 221 33.50 13.67 20.47
CA LYS A 221 34.23 12.49 20.94
C LYS A 221 34.51 11.59 19.76
N LYS A 222 35.75 11.10 19.67
CA LYS A 222 36.12 10.09 18.68
C LYS A 222 35.32 8.81 18.96
N PRO A 223 34.67 8.19 17.96
CA PRO A 223 33.98 6.91 18.14
C PRO A 223 34.93 5.88 18.76
N ALA A 224 34.45 5.13 19.76
CA ALA A 224 35.23 4.07 20.37
C ALA A 224 35.56 3.01 19.30
N ALA A 225 36.82 2.54 19.28
CA ALA A 225 37.22 1.50 18.35
C ALA A 225 36.41 0.22 18.61
N PRO A 226 36.05 -0.54 17.55
CA PRO A 226 35.31 -1.78 17.71
C PRO A 226 36.09 -2.75 18.59
N VAL A 227 35.42 -3.25 19.64
CA VAL A 227 36.02 -4.14 20.63
C VAL A 227 36.10 -5.55 20.04
N PRO A 228 37.22 -6.28 20.19
CA PRO A 228 37.35 -7.64 19.67
C PRO A 228 36.26 -8.57 20.21
N ALA A 229 35.77 -9.48 19.37
CA ALA A 229 34.78 -10.48 19.76
C ALA A 229 35.30 -11.31 20.95
N GLY A 230 34.53 -11.35 22.04
CA GLY A 230 34.89 -12.05 23.28
C GLY A 230 35.39 -11.16 24.42
N SER A 231 35.47 -9.84 24.24
CA SER A 231 35.77 -8.91 25.33
C SER A 231 34.67 -8.91 26.41
N PRO A 232 35.02 -8.79 27.70
CA PRO A 232 34.03 -8.62 28.77
C PRO A 232 33.18 -7.37 28.52
N PRO A 233 31.91 -7.36 28.95
CA PRO A 233 31.03 -6.22 28.77
C PRO A 233 31.65 -4.96 29.38
N ALA A 234 31.66 -3.87 28.61
CA ALA A 234 32.27 -2.60 29.02
C ALA A 234 31.60 -1.98 30.26
N LEU A 235 30.41 -2.45 30.63
CA LEU A 235 29.68 -2.04 31.83
C LEU A 235 29.55 -3.20 32.82
N PRO A 236 29.67 -2.95 34.14
CA PRO A 236 29.43 -3.96 35.15
C PRO A 236 28.00 -4.49 35.07
N ILE A 237 27.83 -5.81 35.26
CA ILE A 237 26.55 -6.54 35.15
C ILE A 237 25.43 -5.88 35.97
N GLN A 238 25.76 -5.28 37.11
CA GLN A 238 24.83 -4.58 37.99
C GLN A 238 24.15 -3.35 37.32
N SER A 239 24.84 -2.67 36.40
CA SER A 239 24.25 -1.57 35.60
C SER A 239 23.40 -2.07 34.43
N ALA A 240 23.66 -3.29 33.94
CA ALA A 240 22.82 -3.93 32.93
C ALA A 240 21.56 -4.59 33.52
N MET A 241 21.58 -4.93 34.81
CA MET A 241 20.45 -5.50 35.57
C MET A 241 19.66 -4.45 36.37
N ALA A 242 20.07 -3.18 36.36
CA ALA A 242 19.24 -2.11 36.89
C ALA A 242 17.91 -2.11 36.11
N PRO A 243 16.74 -1.96 36.76
CA PRO A 243 15.51 -1.70 36.04
C PRO A 243 15.80 -0.54 35.09
N GLY A 244 15.73 -0.80 33.78
CA GLY A 244 15.85 0.27 32.81
C GLY A 244 14.90 1.38 33.22
N PRO A 245 15.22 2.66 32.97
CA PRO A 245 14.23 3.71 33.15
C PRO A 245 12.95 3.21 32.47
N SER A 246 11.85 3.18 33.23
CA SER A 246 10.50 2.88 32.74
C SER A 246 10.42 3.34 31.30
N LEU A 247 10.02 2.43 30.39
CA LEU A 247 9.68 2.69 28.98
C LEU A 247 9.44 4.18 28.82
N ALA A 248 10.38 4.84 28.13
CA ALA A 248 10.35 6.29 27.96
C ALA A 248 8.90 6.69 27.68
N PRO A 249 8.36 7.72 28.36
CA PRO A 249 7.00 8.17 28.08
C PRO A 249 6.86 8.33 26.57
N ALA A 250 5.71 7.90 26.03
CA ALA A 250 5.41 7.89 24.60
C ALA A 250 6.03 9.10 23.90
N PRO A 251 6.63 8.92 22.69
CA PRO A 251 7.37 9.98 22.02
C PRO A 251 6.59 11.29 22.06
N ALA A 252 7.17 12.31 22.69
CA ALA A 252 6.54 13.61 22.77
C ALA A 252 6.19 14.07 21.34
N PRO A 253 4.98 14.63 21.13
CA PRO A 253 4.56 15.13 19.83
C PRO A 253 5.67 16.01 19.24
N GLY A 254 6.14 15.63 18.03
CA GLY A 254 7.21 16.34 17.35
C GLY A 254 6.88 17.84 17.22
N PRO A 255 7.88 18.73 17.24
CA PRO A 255 7.64 20.17 17.22
C PRO A 255 6.93 20.54 15.91
N GLY A 256 5.67 20.95 16.04
CA GLY A 256 4.83 21.38 14.93
C GLY A 256 5.47 22.52 14.16
N GLY A 257 5.53 22.38 12.84
CA GLY A 257 5.87 23.47 11.93
C GLY A 257 4.92 24.65 12.12
N LYS A 258 5.40 25.85 11.76
CA LYS A 258 4.80 27.15 12.13
C LYS A 258 3.33 27.37 11.74
N GLN A 259 2.73 26.53 10.90
CA GLN A 259 1.30 26.50 10.60
C GLN A 259 0.91 25.11 10.10
N HIS A 260 0.44 24.20 10.96
CA HIS A 260 -0.44 23.11 10.51
C HIS A 260 -1.21 22.58 11.72
N HIS A 261 -2.48 22.98 11.85
CA HIS A 261 -3.45 22.13 12.52
C HIS A 261 -3.52 20.84 11.69
N PHE A 262 -3.09 19.72 12.26
CA PHE A 262 -3.22 18.43 11.60
C PHE A 262 -4.68 18.03 11.71
N ASP A 263 -5.38 18.03 10.57
CA ASP A 263 -6.79 17.66 10.50
C ASP A 263 -6.89 16.14 10.38
N GLY A 264 -7.01 15.46 11.52
CA GLY A 264 -7.19 14.02 11.56
C GLY A 264 -8.55 13.58 11.00
N GLU A 265 -9.58 14.45 10.99
CA GLU A 265 -10.88 14.10 10.40
C GLU A 265 -10.77 14.02 8.88
N ALA A 266 -10.05 14.95 8.25
CA ALA A 266 -9.76 14.89 6.82
C ALA A 266 -9.01 13.60 6.44
N GLN A 267 -8.04 13.19 7.26
CA GLN A 267 -7.28 11.96 7.01
C GLN A 267 -8.13 10.70 7.14
N VAL A 268 -9.01 10.64 8.14
CA VAL A 268 -9.96 9.52 8.27
C VAL A 268 -10.91 9.48 7.07
N LYS A 269 -11.33 10.63 6.54
CA LYS A 269 -12.14 10.69 5.33
C LYS A 269 -11.40 10.17 4.10
N ASP A 270 -10.13 10.55 3.91
CA ASP A 270 -9.30 10.08 2.79
C ASP A 270 -9.03 8.57 2.90
N PHE A 271 -8.83 8.08 4.13
CA PHE A 271 -8.76 6.65 4.45
C PHE A 271 -10.04 5.90 4.02
N ILE A 272 -11.23 6.36 4.42
CA ILE A 272 -12.52 5.73 4.07
C ILE A 272 -12.71 5.73 2.55
N HIS A 273 -12.39 6.84 1.88
CA HIS A 273 -12.45 6.92 0.43
C HIS A 273 -11.49 5.94 -0.25
N THR A 274 -10.30 5.73 0.32
CA THR A 274 -9.32 4.76 -0.19
C THR A 274 -9.84 3.33 -0.07
N LEU A 275 -10.48 2.97 1.05
CA LEU A 275 -11.11 1.65 1.21
C LEU A 275 -12.19 1.38 0.16
N LEU A 276 -13.06 2.36 -0.09
CA LEU A 276 -14.11 2.25 -1.11
C LEU A 276 -13.53 2.12 -2.53
N HIS A 277 -12.40 2.76 -2.80
CA HIS A 277 -11.75 2.69 -4.11
C HIS A 277 -10.93 1.41 -4.32
N TYR A 278 -10.31 0.89 -3.26
CA TYR A 278 -9.59 -0.38 -3.31
C TYR A 278 -10.53 -1.54 -3.65
N GLY A 279 -11.74 -1.51 -3.08
CA GLY A 279 -12.77 -2.53 -3.28
C GLY A 279 -12.56 -3.77 -2.40
N GLY A 280 -13.65 -4.43 -2.01
CA GLY A 280 -13.61 -5.60 -1.12
C GLY A 280 -13.54 -5.28 0.38
N TYR A 281 -13.67 -4.00 0.76
CA TYR A 281 -13.74 -3.51 2.14
C TYR A 281 -14.91 -2.51 2.34
N ASN A 282 -15.94 -2.63 1.52
CA ASN A 282 -17.08 -1.71 1.52
C ASN A 282 -17.89 -1.82 2.81
N GLU A 283 -18.06 -3.03 3.36
CA GLU A 283 -18.81 -3.25 4.60
C GLU A 283 -18.13 -2.52 5.77
N MET A 284 -16.80 -2.60 5.84
CA MET A 284 -16.02 -1.89 6.85
C MET A 284 -16.11 -0.37 6.68
N ALA A 285 -16.00 0.13 5.44
CA ALA A 285 -16.14 1.54 5.14
C ALA A 285 -17.54 2.07 5.51
N ASP A 286 -18.59 1.31 5.20
CA ASP A 286 -19.97 1.64 5.52
C ASP A 286 -20.22 1.67 7.03
N ILE A 287 -19.65 0.72 7.79
CA ILE A 287 -19.68 0.73 9.25
C ILE A 287 -19.02 2.00 9.80
N LEU A 288 -17.84 2.38 9.28
CA LEU A 288 -17.13 3.59 9.72
C LEU A 288 -17.91 4.88 9.40
N VAL A 289 -18.62 4.92 8.27
CA VAL A 289 -19.44 6.07 7.88
C VAL A 289 -20.72 6.14 8.71
N ASN A 290 -21.39 5.02 8.95
CA ASN A 290 -22.63 4.95 9.72
C ASN A 290 -22.36 5.25 11.21
N LEU A 291 -21.28 4.71 11.75
CA LEU A 291 -20.80 4.96 13.11
C LEU A 291 -19.99 6.25 13.17
N THR A 292 -20.66 7.37 12.94
CA THR A 292 -20.01 8.70 12.90
C THR A 292 -19.21 9.04 14.17
N SER A 293 -19.57 8.47 15.33
CA SER A 293 -18.81 8.61 16.57
C SER A 293 -17.40 8.04 16.46
N LEU A 294 -17.25 6.87 15.85
CA LEU A 294 -15.98 6.16 15.75
C LEU A 294 -15.00 6.91 14.82
N ALA A 295 -15.48 7.31 13.63
CA ALA A 295 -14.67 8.09 12.70
C ALA A 295 -14.22 9.43 13.31
N THR A 296 -15.09 10.08 14.09
CA THR A 296 -14.77 11.33 14.80
C THR A 296 -13.75 11.09 15.91
N GLU A 297 -13.87 10.01 16.68
CA GLU A 297 -12.89 9.65 17.71
C GLU A 297 -11.52 9.33 17.13
N MET A 298 -11.47 8.56 16.04
CA MET A 298 -10.23 8.29 15.31
C MET A 298 -9.60 9.60 14.81
N GLY A 299 -10.41 10.48 14.20
CA GLY A 299 -9.94 11.78 13.72
C GLY A 299 -9.38 12.65 14.85
N ARG A 300 -10.03 12.65 16.02
CA ARG A 300 -9.54 13.34 17.22
C ARG A 300 -8.21 12.75 17.72
N LEU A 301 -8.10 11.42 17.85
CA LEU A 301 -6.87 10.76 18.27
C LEU A 301 -5.69 11.11 17.35
N VAL A 302 -5.93 11.05 16.05
CA VAL A 302 -4.89 11.37 15.05
C VAL A 302 -4.51 12.86 15.10
N SER A 303 -5.49 13.75 15.32
CA SER A 303 -5.26 15.19 15.51
C SER A 303 -4.47 15.50 16.79
N GLU A 304 -4.71 14.74 17.86
CA GLU A 304 -3.94 14.79 19.12
C GLU A 304 -2.52 14.20 18.97
N GLY A 305 -2.25 13.55 17.84
CA GLY A 305 -0.92 13.07 17.45
C GLY A 305 -0.70 11.57 17.67
N TYR A 306 -1.74 10.82 18.04
CA TYR A 306 -1.66 9.36 18.10
C TYR A 306 -1.49 8.76 16.71
N VAL A 307 -0.89 7.57 16.68
CA VAL A 307 -0.72 6.77 15.47
C VAL A 307 -1.52 5.48 15.62
N LEU A 308 -2.17 5.06 14.54
CA LEU A 308 -3.13 3.96 14.53
C LEU A 308 -2.82 2.98 13.39
N THR A 309 -3.09 1.71 13.63
CA THR A 309 -3.17 0.67 12.60
C THR A 309 -4.57 0.08 12.62
N VAL A 310 -5.23 0.03 11.46
CA VAL A 310 -6.55 -0.55 11.29
C VAL A 310 -6.42 -1.89 10.56
N LEU A 311 -6.83 -2.97 11.21
CA LEU A 311 -6.96 -4.29 10.59
C LEU A 311 -8.33 -4.38 9.91
N ALA A 312 -8.40 -4.12 8.62
CA ALA A 312 -9.65 -4.11 7.86
C ALA A 312 -10.04 -5.54 7.44
N PRO A 313 -11.15 -6.12 7.94
CA PRO A 313 -11.64 -7.40 7.45
C PRO A 313 -12.27 -7.26 6.06
N ASN A 314 -12.02 -8.22 5.18
CA ASN A 314 -12.62 -8.23 3.85
C ASN A 314 -14.16 -8.42 3.90
N ASP A 315 -14.83 -7.98 2.84
CA ASP A 315 -16.28 -8.06 2.69
C ASP A 315 -16.76 -9.52 2.78
N GLU A 316 -15.97 -10.48 2.28
CA GLU A 316 -16.28 -11.91 2.40
C GLU A 316 -16.27 -12.42 3.85
N ALA A 317 -15.38 -11.93 4.71
CA ALA A 317 -15.35 -12.28 6.12
C ALA A 317 -16.47 -11.59 6.88
N MET A 318 -16.76 -10.32 6.56
CA MET A 318 -17.87 -9.58 7.14
C MET A 318 -19.21 -10.23 6.80
N ALA A 319 -19.38 -10.74 5.58
CA ALA A 319 -20.57 -11.48 5.16
C ALA A 319 -20.75 -12.83 5.87
N LYS A 320 -19.66 -13.44 6.38
CA LYS A 320 -19.72 -14.70 7.15
C LYS A 320 -20.20 -14.51 8.58
N LEU A 321 -20.28 -13.27 9.06
CA LEU A 321 -20.84 -12.97 10.38
C LEU A 321 -22.33 -13.28 10.39
N THR A 322 -22.77 -14.10 11.35
CA THR A 322 -24.20 -14.35 11.54
C THR A 322 -24.89 -13.03 11.91
N THR A 323 -26.05 -12.76 11.32
CA THR A 323 -26.86 -11.56 11.61
C THR A 323 -27.04 -11.33 13.11
N ASP A 324 -27.12 -12.40 13.89
CA ASP A 324 -27.29 -12.37 15.35
C ASP A 324 -26.12 -11.68 16.08
N GLN A 325 -24.88 -11.78 15.57
CA GLN A 325 -23.69 -11.15 16.16
C GLN A 325 -23.59 -9.64 15.86
N LEU A 326 -24.24 -9.19 14.78
CA LEU A 326 -24.32 -7.77 14.40
C LEU A 326 -25.62 -7.12 14.88
N SER A 327 -26.58 -7.90 15.40
CA SER A 327 -27.89 -7.44 15.85
C SER A 327 -27.86 -6.78 17.23
N GLU A 328 -26.82 -7.05 18.02
CA GLU A 328 -26.66 -6.40 19.32
C GLU A 328 -26.29 -4.92 19.14
N PRO A 329 -27.05 -3.99 19.76
CA PRO A 329 -26.73 -2.57 19.66
C PRO A 329 -25.38 -2.31 20.32
N GLY A 330 -24.42 -1.76 19.56
CA GLY A 330 -23.05 -1.55 20.05
C GLY A 330 -22.04 -2.63 19.64
N ALA A 331 -22.49 -3.76 19.08
CA ALA A 331 -21.60 -4.83 18.63
C ALA A 331 -20.68 -4.43 17.46
N PRO A 332 -21.15 -3.76 16.38
CA PRO A 332 -20.26 -3.39 15.28
C PRO A 332 -19.19 -2.40 15.73
N GLU A 333 -19.51 -1.44 16.62
CA GLU A 333 -18.51 -0.54 17.23
C GLU A 333 -17.42 -1.35 17.94
N GLN A 334 -17.83 -2.29 18.81
CA GLN A 334 -16.90 -3.08 19.62
C GLN A 334 -16.01 -3.98 18.77
N ILE A 335 -16.56 -4.58 17.71
CA ILE A 335 -15.77 -5.37 16.77
C ILE A 335 -14.70 -4.48 16.16
N VAL A 336 -15.05 -3.30 15.65
CA VAL A 336 -14.07 -2.41 15.03
C VAL A 336 -13.01 -1.92 16.02
N TYR A 337 -13.35 -1.58 17.27
CA TYR A 337 -12.34 -1.21 18.27
C TYR A 337 -11.30 -2.31 18.54
N TYR A 338 -11.67 -3.59 18.38
CA TYR A 338 -10.73 -4.70 18.50
C TYR A 338 -9.78 -4.83 17.29
N HIS A 339 -10.17 -4.26 16.15
CA HIS A 339 -9.37 -4.24 14.93
C HIS A 339 -8.43 -3.02 14.84
N ILE A 340 -8.51 -2.08 15.79
CA ILE A 340 -7.64 -0.90 15.80
C ILE A 340 -6.54 -1.06 16.85
N ILE A 341 -5.30 -0.97 16.41
CA ILE A 341 -4.08 -1.03 17.23
C ILE A 341 -3.56 0.41 17.38
N PRO A 342 -3.33 0.92 18.61
CA PRO A 342 -2.81 2.27 18.86
C PRO A 342 -1.29 2.37 18.68
N GLU A 343 -0.76 1.71 17.64
CA GLU A 343 0.64 1.73 17.24
C GLU A 343 0.68 1.79 15.71
N TYR A 344 1.74 2.36 15.14
CA TYR A 344 1.94 2.36 13.70
C TYR A 344 2.66 1.09 13.26
N GLN A 345 1.97 0.21 12.55
CA GLN A 345 2.46 -1.10 12.14
C GLN A 345 2.26 -1.29 10.64
N THR A 346 3.36 -1.28 9.89
CA THR A 346 3.40 -1.70 8.48
C THR A 346 3.52 -3.22 8.39
N GLU A 347 3.26 -3.78 7.21
CA GLU A 347 3.50 -5.21 6.94
C GLU A 347 4.92 -5.62 7.37
N GLU A 348 5.94 -4.88 6.92
CA GLU A 348 7.33 -5.17 7.22
C GLU A 348 7.60 -5.17 8.74
N SER A 349 7.02 -4.22 9.48
CA SER A 349 7.17 -4.13 10.93
C SER A 349 6.55 -5.34 11.64
N MET A 350 5.33 -5.73 11.24
CA MET A 350 4.63 -6.87 11.81
C MET A 350 5.36 -8.18 11.50
N TYR A 351 5.74 -8.39 10.23
CA TYR A 351 6.45 -9.58 9.79
C TYR A 351 7.80 -9.73 10.50
N ASN A 352 8.58 -8.66 10.60
CA ASN A 352 9.86 -8.68 11.32
C ASN A 352 9.69 -8.98 12.81
N SER A 353 8.62 -8.46 13.43
CA SER A 353 8.32 -8.67 14.84
C SER A 353 7.96 -10.13 15.11
N VAL A 354 7.04 -10.70 14.33
CA VAL A 354 6.64 -12.11 14.52
C VAL A 354 7.79 -13.07 14.19
N ARG A 355 8.63 -12.77 13.20
CA ARG A 355 9.78 -13.61 12.85
C ARG A 355 10.86 -13.63 13.94
N ARG A 356 11.08 -12.50 14.62
CA ARG A 356 12.09 -12.37 15.69
C ARG A 356 11.61 -12.96 17.02
N PHE A 357 10.35 -12.71 17.37
CA PHE A 357 9.82 -13.05 18.69
C PHE A 357 8.88 -14.27 18.66
N GLY A 358 8.56 -14.80 17.49
CA GLY A 358 7.65 -15.93 17.26
C GLY A 358 6.18 -15.56 17.40
N LYS A 359 5.79 -15.09 18.59
CA LYS A 359 4.43 -14.65 18.92
C LYS A 359 4.46 -13.28 19.59
N VAL A 360 3.81 -12.31 18.97
CA VAL A 360 3.70 -10.92 19.45
C VAL A 360 2.25 -10.65 19.87
N LYS A 361 2.04 -9.76 20.83
CA LYS A 361 0.69 -9.34 21.24
C LYS A 361 0.60 -7.82 21.09
N PHE A 362 -0.31 -7.37 20.24
CA PHE A 362 -0.60 -5.96 20.03
C PHE A 362 -1.74 -5.52 20.94
N ASP A 363 -1.61 -4.34 21.53
CA ASP A 363 -2.72 -3.70 22.24
C ASP A 363 -3.78 -3.23 21.25
N THR A 364 -5.05 -3.27 21.63
CA THR A 364 -6.15 -2.76 20.80
C THR A 364 -6.83 -1.61 21.51
N LEU A 365 -7.60 -0.79 20.78
CA LEU A 365 -8.44 0.24 21.39
C LEU A 365 -9.54 -0.36 22.28
N ARG A 366 -9.90 -1.64 22.08
CA ARG A 366 -10.79 -2.38 22.97
C ARG A 366 -10.05 -2.93 24.19
N PHE A 367 -9.68 -2.05 25.12
CA PHE A 367 -9.05 -2.41 26.39
C PHE A 367 -9.94 -3.37 27.22
N PRO A 368 -9.41 -4.42 27.88
CA PRO A 368 -8.00 -4.83 28.01
C PRO A 368 -7.53 -5.86 26.97
N HIS A 369 -8.27 -6.04 25.88
CA HIS A 369 -8.01 -7.13 24.95
C HIS A 369 -6.83 -6.82 24.02
N LYS A 370 -6.01 -7.84 23.79
CA LYS A 370 -4.86 -7.81 22.90
C LYS A 370 -5.08 -8.75 21.71
N VAL A 371 -4.55 -8.40 20.55
CA VAL A 371 -4.51 -9.27 19.37
C VAL A 371 -3.16 -9.94 19.31
N ALA A 372 -3.14 -11.27 19.34
CA ALA A 372 -1.90 -12.01 19.12
C ALA A 372 -1.60 -12.12 17.62
N ALA A 373 -0.33 -12.01 17.25
CA ALA A 373 0.15 -12.21 15.90
C ALA A 373 1.30 -13.25 15.90
N LYS A 374 1.31 -14.12 14.90
CA LYS A 374 2.34 -15.15 14.69
C LYS A 374 2.67 -15.30 13.21
N GLU A 375 3.87 -15.77 12.92
CA GLU A 375 4.22 -16.16 11.54
C GLU A 375 3.53 -17.49 11.18
N ALA A 376 2.83 -17.51 10.05
CA ALA A 376 2.23 -18.72 9.49
C ALA A 376 2.21 -18.63 7.97
N ASP A 377 2.63 -19.71 7.29
CA ASP A 377 2.52 -19.85 5.83
C ASP A 377 3.19 -18.72 5.02
N GLY A 378 4.21 -18.07 5.59
CA GLY A 378 4.93 -16.95 4.95
C GLY A 378 4.27 -15.58 5.11
N SER A 379 3.16 -15.49 5.85
CA SER A 379 2.49 -14.23 6.19
C SER A 379 2.24 -14.08 7.69
N VAL A 380 1.67 -12.94 8.10
CA VAL A 380 1.30 -12.67 9.49
C VAL A 380 -0.11 -13.17 9.74
N LYS A 381 -0.27 -14.02 10.75
CA LYS A 381 -1.56 -14.54 11.20
C LYS A 381 -1.94 -13.92 12.54
N PHE A 382 -3.08 -13.25 12.57
CA PHE A 382 -3.68 -12.63 13.74
C PHE A 382 -4.70 -13.56 14.41
N GLY A 383 -4.79 -13.47 15.73
CA GLY A 383 -5.67 -14.29 16.55
C GLY A 383 -5.13 -15.68 16.85
N ASP A 384 -5.88 -16.41 17.66
CA ASP A 384 -5.56 -17.75 18.13
C ASP A 384 -6.76 -18.69 17.87
N GLY A 385 -6.49 -19.93 17.45
CA GLY A 385 -7.52 -20.95 17.21
C GLY A 385 -8.19 -20.85 15.82
N GLU A 386 -9.49 -21.15 15.77
CA GLU A 386 -10.29 -21.18 14.54
C GLU A 386 -10.73 -19.79 14.05
N LYS A 387 -10.76 -18.79 14.95
CA LYS A 387 -11.11 -17.38 14.65
C LYS A 387 -9.85 -16.54 14.38
N SER A 388 -8.94 -17.08 13.60
CA SER A 388 -7.71 -16.42 13.19
C SER A 388 -7.85 -15.84 11.79
N ALA A 389 -7.21 -14.71 11.53
CA ALA A 389 -7.19 -14.07 10.22
C ALA A 389 -5.74 -13.95 9.71
N TYR A 390 -5.52 -14.19 8.43
CA TYR A 390 -4.28 -13.92 7.75
C TYR A 390 -4.25 -12.49 7.21
N LEU A 391 -3.08 -11.89 7.24
CA LEU A 391 -2.78 -10.69 6.47
C LEU A 391 -2.87 -11.04 4.99
N PHE A 392 -3.80 -10.40 4.27
CA PHE A 392 -4.11 -10.68 2.88
C PHE A 392 -3.65 -9.52 1.97
N ASP A 393 -4.16 -8.31 2.26
CA ASP A 393 -3.78 -7.09 1.54
C ASP A 393 -2.93 -6.18 2.44
N PRO A 394 -1.60 -6.21 2.32
CA PRO A 394 -0.75 -5.35 3.13
C PRO A 394 -0.80 -3.89 2.67
N ASP A 395 -0.67 -2.98 3.65
CA ASP A 395 -0.44 -1.54 3.44
C ASP A 395 -1.44 -0.86 2.46
N ILE A 396 -2.74 -1.19 2.56
CA ILE A 396 -3.83 -0.62 1.72
C ILE A 396 -3.82 0.92 1.75
N TYR A 397 -3.54 1.48 2.93
CA TYR A 397 -3.40 2.91 3.13
C TYR A 397 -2.31 3.18 4.17
N THR A 398 -1.39 4.08 3.84
CA THR A 398 -0.30 4.48 4.74
C THR A 398 -0.05 5.98 4.60
N ASP A 399 -0.18 6.73 5.70
CA ASP A 399 0.07 8.19 5.73
C ASP A 399 1.02 8.59 6.87
N GLY A 400 1.79 7.64 7.40
CA GLY A 400 2.71 7.86 8.53
C GLY A 400 2.04 8.05 9.89
N ARG A 401 0.72 8.29 9.95
CA ARG A 401 -0.08 8.27 11.20
C ARG A 401 -1.09 7.14 11.25
N ILE A 402 -1.78 6.90 10.14
CA ILE A 402 -2.71 5.79 10.00
C ILE A 402 -2.08 4.79 9.02
N SER A 403 -2.14 3.51 9.37
CA SER A 403 -1.86 2.40 8.47
C SER A 403 -3.04 1.45 8.44
N VAL A 404 -3.33 0.88 7.28
CA VAL A 404 -4.49 -0.01 7.08
C VAL A 404 -4.01 -1.31 6.47
N GLN A 405 -4.41 -2.41 7.09
CA GLN A 405 -3.96 -3.77 6.78
C GLN A 405 -5.18 -4.64 6.54
N GLY A 406 -5.31 -5.20 5.34
CA GLY A 406 -6.42 -6.07 4.96
C GLY A 406 -6.24 -7.49 5.50
N ILE A 407 -7.27 -8.01 6.16
CA ILE A 407 -7.29 -9.37 6.72
C ILE A 407 -8.48 -10.18 6.19
N ASP A 408 -8.29 -11.49 6.07
CA ASP A 408 -9.28 -12.42 5.47
C ASP A 408 -10.35 -12.95 6.44
N GLY A 409 -10.38 -12.41 7.67
CA GLY A 409 -11.22 -12.90 8.77
C GLY A 409 -11.52 -11.80 9.79
N VAL A 410 -12.66 -11.91 10.46
CA VAL A 410 -13.04 -10.99 11.54
C VAL A 410 -12.45 -11.49 12.86
N LEU A 411 -11.70 -10.62 13.53
CA LEU A 411 -11.08 -10.90 14.81
C LEU A 411 -12.07 -10.69 15.95
N PHE A 412 -12.08 -11.62 16.90
CA PHE A 412 -12.88 -11.52 18.11
C PHE A 412 -12.01 -11.52 19.34
N PRO A 413 -12.36 -10.71 20.37
CA PRO A 413 -11.72 -10.80 21.67
C PRO A 413 -11.89 -12.22 22.19
N GLN A 414 -10.82 -12.82 22.69
CA GLN A 414 -10.96 -14.03 23.49
C GLN A 414 -11.63 -13.62 24.79
N GLU A 415 -12.86 -14.11 25.02
CA GLU A 415 -13.40 -14.18 26.36
C GLU A 415 -12.43 -15.07 27.13
N GLU A 416 -11.75 -14.50 28.13
CA GLU A 416 -11.06 -15.32 29.10
C GLU A 416 -12.13 -16.21 29.73
N GLU A 417 -12.20 -17.47 29.30
CA GLU A 417 -12.76 -18.51 30.17
C GLU A 417 -11.99 -18.34 31.46
N VAL A 418 -12.67 -17.84 32.49
CA VAL A 418 -12.19 -17.89 33.86
C VAL A 418 -12.08 -19.37 34.14
N VAL A 419 -10.92 -19.94 33.82
CA VAL A 419 -10.51 -21.23 34.33
C VAL A 419 -10.34 -20.95 35.81
N GLU A 420 -11.43 -21.07 36.56
CA GLU A 420 -11.37 -21.32 37.99
C GLU A 420 -10.42 -22.50 38.13
N SER A 421 -9.17 -22.17 38.45
CA SER A 421 -8.16 -23.16 38.75
C SER A 421 -8.73 -24.02 39.88
N VAL A 422 -9.22 -25.20 39.52
CA VAL A 422 -9.52 -26.25 40.46
C VAL A 422 -8.21 -26.51 41.18
N LYS A 423 -8.10 -25.96 42.38
CA LYS A 423 -6.97 -26.14 43.28
C LYS A 423 -6.84 -27.63 43.57
N LYS A 424 -6.05 -28.34 42.76
CA LYS A 424 -5.50 -29.63 43.17
C LYS A 424 -4.60 -29.34 44.39
N PRO A 425 -4.82 -29.99 45.55
CA PRO A 425 -4.01 -29.72 46.73
C PRO A 425 -2.60 -30.22 46.48
N VAL A 426 -1.68 -29.29 46.20
CA VAL A 426 -0.25 -29.59 46.15
C VAL A 426 0.21 -29.90 47.58
N LYS A 427 0.60 -31.16 47.82
CA LYS A 427 1.31 -31.57 49.03
C LYS A 427 2.59 -30.71 49.13
N LYS A 428 2.67 -29.90 50.19
CA LYS A 428 3.89 -29.16 50.57
C LYS A 428 5.04 -30.15 50.76
N ILE A 429 5.97 -30.18 49.81
CA ILE A 429 7.32 -30.70 50.05
C ILE A 429 8.12 -29.52 50.57
N VAL A 430 8.31 -29.48 51.88
CA VAL A 430 9.22 -28.56 52.55
C VAL A 430 10.64 -29.06 52.31
N GLN A 431 11.45 -28.31 51.55
CA GLN A 431 12.91 -28.50 51.53
C GLN A 431 13.50 -27.95 52.84
N PRO A 432 14.28 -28.75 53.61
CA PRO A 432 14.87 -28.28 54.85
C PRO A 432 16.15 -27.47 54.57
N ARG A 433 16.19 -26.26 55.14
CA ARG A 433 17.41 -25.45 55.26
C ARG A 433 18.37 -26.13 56.24
N ARG A 434 19.57 -26.47 55.76
CA ARG A 434 20.72 -26.89 56.58
C ARG A 434 21.13 -25.76 57.53
N GLY A 435 21.18 -26.04 58.83
CA GLY A 435 21.92 -25.22 59.79
C GLY A 435 21.52 -25.39 61.25
N LYS A 436 22.32 -26.18 61.98
CA LYS A 436 22.51 -26.20 63.44
C LYS A 436 21.28 -26.46 64.34
N LEU A 437 21.23 -27.66 64.92
CA LEU A 437 21.38 -27.86 66.37
C LEU A 437 21.52 -29.35 66.67
N LEU A 438 22.62 -29.66 67.35
CA LEU A 438 23.13 -30.96 67.70
C LEU A 438 22.68 -31.21 69.15
N GLU A 439 21.70 -32.10 69.37
CA GLU A 439 21.50 -32.71 70.68
C GLU A 439 20.96 -34.13 70.53
N VAL A 440 21.73 -35.05 71.14
CA VAL A 440 21.22 -36.06 72.07
C VAL A 440 20.29 -37.13 71.49
N ALA A 441 20.83 -38.33 71.28
CA ALA A 441 20.44 -39.50 72.08
C ALA A 441 21.19 -40.75 71.57
N CYS A 442 22.19 -41.16 72.35
CA CYS A 442 22.69 -42.52 72.34
C CYS A 442 21.74 -43.34 73.24
N SER A 443 21.05 -44.33 72.67
CA SER A 443 20.17 -45.27 73.37
C SER A 443 19.95 -46.46 72.43
N MET A 444 20.79 -47.49 72.48
CA MET A 444 20.71 -48.67 73.36
C MET A 444 19.81 -49.80 72.80
N LEU A 445 20.47 -50.95 72.60
CA LEU A 445 20.01 -52.34 72.80
C LEU A 445 19.32 -53.15 71.69
N GLY A 446 19.93 -54.31 71.39
CA GLY A 446 19.24 -55.56 70.98
C GLY A 446 19.75 -56.21 69.69
N ALA A 447 20.97 -56.75 69.64
CA ALA A 447 21.28 -58.20 69.70
C ALA A 447 20.77 -59.07 68.52
N PHE A 448 21.68 -59.46 67.60
CA PHE A 448 22.14 -60.84 67.32
C PHE A 448 22.81 -60.94 65.93
N GLY A 449 24.07 -61.36 65.89
CA GLY A 449 24.66 -62.04 64.72
C GLY A 449 25.78 -61.34 63.94
N LYS A 450 27.01 -61.55 64.41
CA LYS A 450 28.30 -61.65 63.67
C LYS A 450 28.93 -60.40 63.03
N ASP A 451 30.11 -60.10 63.56
CA ASP A 451 31.31 -59.50 62.97
C ASP A 451 31.32 -58.00 62.61
N THR A 452 31.62 -57.24 63.68
CA THR A 452 32.62 -56.16 63.78
C THR A 452 33.28 -55.64 62.49
N TYR A 453 33.09 -54.35 62.18
CA TYR A 453 34.19 -53.38 62.22
C TYR A 453 33.66 -51.95 62.45
N LEU A 454 34.27 -51.27 63.41
CA LEU A 454 33.92 -49.95 63.94
C LEU A 454 35.04 -48.97 63.56
N SER A 455 34.71 -47.88 62.87
CA SER A 455 35.41 -46.57 62.95
C SER A 455 34.96 -45.66 61.80
N LYS A 456 34.74 -44.37 61.92
CA LYS A 456 34.62 -43.41 63.03
C LYS A 456 33.96 -42.18 62.38
N CYS A 457 32.93 -41.62 63.00
CA CYS A 457 32.41 -40.32 62.62
C CYS A 457 33.47 -39.24 62.87
N ARG A 458 33.59 -38.25 61.99
CA ARG A 458 34.24 -36.97 62.29
C ARG A 458 33.38 -35.83 61.81
#